data_AF-A0A451BK48-F1
#
_entry.id   AF-A0A451BK48-F1
#
_cell.length_a   1.000
_cell.length_b   1.000
_cell.length_c   1.000
_cell.angle_alpha   90.00
_cell.angle_beta   90.00
_cell.angle_gamma   90.00
#
_symmetry.space_group_name_H-M   'P 1'
#
loop_
_entity.id
_entity.type
_entity.pdbx_description
1 polymer ?
#
loop_
_entity_poly.entity_id
_entity_poly.type
_entity_poly.pdbx_seq_one_letter_code
_entity_poly.pdbx_strand_id
1 'polypeptide(L)'
;MFLSGNMTDTQWEGYNNRRSRAGCSAISGSLFVFFSALLVNVTQASDFPKLDEAIPGAFVADLAPVFDFDGDGCLPSAGISRDGTPNPGVALQVGSSKTSGCYSSDFLETSNTMHRHACATGTNGSEYCGHFYSLYFEKDQTNIYPIAGHTHDWEYTAIWTRDGVITHGSTSAHGDLHTRPYDELPLENGHMKVVYHAEGGLTHAFRFADAGEVAENPYGEFVTPTIVSWYEMEGDGAGMKNGPARSKLEGFDYGSGVLPITTNNGFFASLNENKPSGYPTFDDGSDCYLTGWFSEEGTAKKTCQSGHVVSRVECSGSRCDNKRLKCCHIPGLALSGSRTNSLFISEEQPDWWYAHNGKAVVGMKCRGDYCDDISLVLESVSGPGASVNGWWTSSFSEEEREGGCDPRPGIDEYIAGAACTGSYCDNLMLYCKHKQ
;
A
#
# COMPACT_ATOMS: atom_id res chain seq x y z
N MET A 1 53.49 -43.13 -2.46
CA MET A 1 54.41 -43.38 -1.32
C MET A 1 53.64 -43.04 -0.04
N PHE A 2 53.72 -43.84 1.01
CA PHE A 2 52.80 -43.79 2.18
C PHE A 2 53.44 -43.12 3.42
N LEU A 3 52.67 -43.09 4.53
CA LEU A 3 52.94 -42.62 5.92
C LEU A 3 52.47 -41.17 6.18
N SER A 4 51.87 -40.82 7.33
CA SER A 4 51.36 -41.56 8.53
C SER A 4 50.41 -40.64 9.34
N GLY A 5 49.58 -41.05 10.32
CA GLY A 5 49.24 -42.35 10.92
C GLY A 5 48.59 -42.19 12.33
N ASN A 6 47.89 -43.22 12.84
CA ASN A 6 47.35 -43.39 14.23
C ASN A 6 46.22 -42.42 14.71
N MET A 7 45.26 -42.73 15.61
CA MET A 7 44.83 -43.90 16.43
C MET A 7 43.27 -43.77 16.61
N THR A 8 42.38 -44.78 16.48
CA THR A 8 42.00 -45.92 17.37
C THR A 8 41.67 -45.54 18.83
N ASP A 9 40.65 -46.04 19.55
CA ASP A 9 39.39 -46.82 19.31
C ASP A 9 38.61 -46.84 20.69
N THR A 10 37.41 -47.39 21.01
CA THR A 10 36.38 -48.31 20.45
C THR A 10 34.98 -47.98 21.06
N GLN A 11 33.88 -48.67 20.66
CA GLN A 11 32.55 -48.67 21.31
C GLN A 11 32.41 -49.67 22.49
N TRP A 12 31.24 -49.77 23.16
CA TRP A 12 30.31 -50.93 23.11
C TRP A 12 29.15 -50.90 24.17
N GLU A 13 28.20 -51.85 24.05
CA GLU A 13 26.88 -52.07 24.71
C GLU A 13 26.87 -52.12 26.27
N GLY A 14 25.73 -52.14 27.01
CA GLY A 14 24.29 -52.15 26.68
C GLY A 14 23.51 -53.41 27.15
N TYR A 15 22.61 -53.33 28.15
CA TYR A 15 21.65 -54.43 28.48
C TYR A 15 20.40 -54.00 29.32
N ASN A 16 19.51 -54.94 29.67
CA ASN A 16 18.08 -54.74 30.00
C ASN A 16 17.59 -55.16 31.43
N ASN A 17 16.38 -54.68 31.78
CA ASN A 17 15.30 -55.29 32.63
C ASN A 17 15.18 -55.14 34.19
N ARG A 18 14.10 -54.45 34.60
CA ARG A 18 13.00 -54.84 35.55
C ARG A 18 13.17 -54.97 37.10
N ARG A 19 12.32 -54.18 37.80
CA ARG A 19 11.69 -54.37 39.16
C ARG A 19 12.67 -54.26 40.37
N SER A 20 12.29 -53.89 41.61
CA SER A 20 10.98 -53.83 42.29
C SER A 20 10.85 -52.70 43.36
N ARG A 21 9.63 -52.17 43.53
CA ARG A 21 8.94 -51.62 44.74
C ARG A 21 9.71 -51.03 45.98
N ALA A 22 9.13 -49.89 46.41
CA ALA A 22 8.81 -49.46 47.79
C ALA A 22 9.83 -48.62 48.61
N GLY A 23 9.31 -47.55 49.22
CA GLY A 23 10.01 -46.66 50.16
C GLY A 23 9.30 -45.29 50.25
N CYS A 24 8.49 -45.07 51.30
CA CYS A 24 7.85 -43.78 51.54
C CYS A 24 8.75 -42.84 52.35
N SER A 25 8.72 -41.54 52.03
CA SER A 25 8.96 -40.45 52.99
C SER A 25 8.17 -39.22 52.54
N ALA A 26 7.58 -38.51 53.50
CA ALA A 26 6.76 -37.33 53.24
C ALA A 26 7.61 -36.06 53.06
N ILE A 27 7.15 -35.14 52.22
CA ILE A 27 7.64 -33.76 52.15
C ILE A 27 6.45 -32.83 52.42
N SER A 28 6.71 -31.73 53.14
CA SER A 28 5.67 -30.88 53.71
C SER A 28 4.80 -30.20 52.65
N GLY A 29 3.49 -30.11 52.91
CA GLY A 29 2.54 -29.41 52.04
C GLY A 29 2.60 -27.90 52.23
N SER A 30 3.30 -27.21 51.34
CA SER A 30 3.17 -25.75 51.16
C SER A 30 2.12 -25.47 50.09
N LEU A 31 0.99 -24.87 50.50
CA LEU A 31 -0.13 -24.58 49.59
C LEU A 31 0.20 -23.35 48.71
N PHE A 32 0.92 -23.56 47.61
CA PHE A 32 1.13 -22.53 46.60
C PHE A 32 -0.19 -22.22 45.89
N VAL A 33 -0.86 -21.16 46.35
CA VAL A 33 -1.94 -20.51 45.60
C VAL A 33 -1.31 -19.86 44.37
N PHE A 34 -1.37 -20.55 43.24
CA PHE A 34 -1.08 -19.95 41.94
C PHE A 34 -2.14 -18.89 41.64
N PHE A 35 -1.86 -17.65 42.04
CA PHE A 35 -2.39 -16.50 41.34
C PHE A 35 -1.81 -16.54 39.93
N SER A 36 -2.56 -17.16 39.00
CA SER A 36 -2.38 -16.93 37.57
C SER A 36 -2.71 -15.48 37.31
N ALA A 37 -1.70 -14.61 37.44
CA ALA A 37 -1.78 -13.26 36.94
C ALA A 37 -2.04 -13.36 35.44
N LEU A 38 -3.27 -13.04 35.02
CA LEU A 38 -3.53 -12.70 33.63
C LEU A 38 -2.65 -11.48 33.35
N LEU A 39 -1.56 -11.70 32.61
CA LEU A 39 -0.84 -10.62 31.96
C LEU A 39 -1.75 -10.09 30.86
N VAL A 40 -2.68 -9.22 31.26
CA VAL A 40 -3.36 -8.33 30.34
C VAL A 40 -2.27 -7.43 29.80
N ASN A 41 -1.80 -7.73 28.60
CA ASN A 41 -0.96 -6.82 27.84
C ASN A 41 -1.82 -5.57 27.57
N VAL A 42 -1.66 -4.56 28.42
CA VAL A 42 -2.16 -3.21 28.13
C VAL A 42 -1.31 -2.71 26.97
N THR A 43 -1.83 -2.89 25.76
CA THR A 43 -1.28 -2.27 24.56
C THR A 43 -1.48 -0.77 24.70
N GLN A 44 -0.45 -0.11 25.22
CA GLN A 44 -0.28 1.33 25.10
C GLN A 44 -0.37 1.71 23.62
N ALA A 45 -0.84 2.92 23.33
CA ALA A 45 -0.66 3.53 22.02
C ALA A 45 0.81 3.42 21.58
N SER A 46 1.02 3.20 20.30
CA SER A 46 2.36 3.22 19.73
C SER A 46 2.59 4.60 19.15
N ASP A 47 2.98 5.52 20.02
CA ASP A 47 3.39 6.90 19.70
C ASP A 47 4.59 6.90 18.76
N PHE A 48 4.34 6.59 17.49
CA PHE A 48 5.35 6.56 16.45
C PHE A 48 5.72 8.00 16.08
N PRO A 49 7.01 8.36 16.10
CA PRO A 49 7.46 9.61 15.50
C PRO A 49 7.00 9.66 14.04
N LYS A 50 6.44 10.80 13.62
CA LYS A 50 5.99 11.04 12.25
C LYS A 50 7.07 10.75 11.19
N LEU A 51 6.61 10.36 10.00
CA LEU A 51 7.42 10.46 8.79
C LEU A 51 7.70 11.94 8.48
N ASP A 52 8.80 12.21 7.79
CA ASP A 52 9.17 13.58 7.39
C ASP A 52 8.22 14.13 6.30
N GLU A 53 8.20 15.45 6.13
CA GLU A 53 7.41 16.07 5.06
C GLU A 53 7.94 15.66 3.68
N ALA A 54 7.04 15.15 2.83
CA ALA A 54 7.37 14.62 1.52
C ALA A 54 6.25 14.97 0.53
N ILE A 55 6.43 16.07 -0.22
CA ILE A 55 5.39 16.62 -1.11
C ILE A 55 5.96 16.97 -2.51
N PRO A 56 5.33 16.50 -3.61
CA PRO A 56 5.83 16.72 -4.99
C PRO A 56 5.74 18.18 -5.49
N GLY A 57 5.41 19.12 -4.61
CA GLY A 57 5.38 20.55 -4.88
C GLY A 57 4.61 21.32 -3.81
N ALA A 58 4.92 22.61 -3.67
CA ALA A 58 4.30 23.50 -2.67
C ALA A 58 2.76 23.51 -2.75
N PHE A 59 2.19 23.33 -3.95
CA PHE A 59 0.74 23.24 -4.18
C PHE A 59 0.03 22.25 -3.25
N VAL A 60 0.71 21.21 -2.78
CA VAL A 60 0.14 20.25 -1.82
C VAL A 60 -0.11 20.89 -0.46
N ALA A 61 0.81 21.72 0.02
CA ALA A 61 0.64 22.48 1.26
C ALA A 61 -0.30 23.67 1.04
N ASP A 62 -0.15 24.40 -0.07
CA ASP A 62 -0.99 25.56 -0.43
C ASP A 62 -2.49 25.21 -0.55
N LEU A 63 -2.81 23.95 -0.88
CA LEU A 63 -4.17 23.42 -0.99
C LEU A 63 -4.64 22.61 0.22
N ALA A 64 -3.78 22.35 1.21
CA ALA A 64 -4.09 21.44 2.31
C ALA A 64 -5.21 21.99 3.21
N PRO A 65 -6.19 21.18 3.63
CA PRO A 65 -7.12 21.55 4.69
C PRO A 65 -6.42 21.72 6.04
N VAL A 66 -7.00 22.56 6.90
CA VAL A 66 -6.63 22.71 8.32
C VAL A 66 -7.69 22.05 9.18
N PHE A 67 -7.25 21.30 10.19
CA PHE A 67 -8.08 20.40 10.96
C PHE A 67 -8.22 20.84 12.41
N ASP A 68 -9.38 20.55 12.99
CA ASP A 68 -9.57 20.46 14.43
C ASP A 68 -10.20 19.10 14.79
N PHE A 69 -10.16 18.78 16.09
CA PHE A 69 -10.56 17.48 16.62
C PHE A 69 -11.34 17.73 17.91
N ASP A 70 -12.65 17.51 17.87
CA ASP A 70 -13.55 17.71 19.01
C ASP A 70 -13.10 16.84 20.20
N GLY A 71 -13.38 17.27 21.44
CA GLY A 71 -12.99 16.58 22.66
C GLY A 71 -13.62 15.20 22.90
N ASP A 72 -14.29 14.62 21.90
CA ASP A 72 -14.94 13.31 21.94
C ASP A 72 -14.20 12.20 21.17
N GLY A 73 -13.17 12.49 20.37
CA GLY A 73 -12.47 11.50 19.55
C GLY A 73 -11.11 11.01 20.08
N CYS A 74 -10.35 10.33 19.21
CA CYS A 74 -8.89 10.31 19.31
C CYS A 74 -8.31 11.53 18.58
N LEU A 75 -7.09 11.93 18.94
CA LEU A 75 -6.27 12.81 18.10
C LEU A 75 -5.59 11.96 17.01
N PRO A 76 -5.20 12.54 15.87
CA PRO A 76 -4.61 11.78 14.78
C PRO A 76 -3.23 11.23 15.17
N SER A 77 -2.83 10.14 14.52
CA SER A 77 -1.57 9.42 14.77
C SER A 77 -0.97 8.95 13.42
N ALA A 78 0.26 8.44 13.44
CA ALA A 78 0.93 7.89 12.27
C ALA A 78 0.53 6.42 12.10
N GLY A 79 -0.26 6.12 11.06
CA GLY A 79 -0.70 4.75 10.76
C GLY A 79 0.43 3.76 10.45
N ILE A 80 1.64 4.24 10.16
CA ILE A 80 2.86 3.46 9.94
C ILE A 80 4.08 4.21 10.50
N SER A 81 5.00 3.49 11.14
CA SER A 81 6.22 4.04 11.73
C SER A 81 7.28 4.42 10.69
N ARG A 82 8.32 5.14 11.12
CA ARG A 82 9.53 5.39 10.33
C ARG A 82 10.30 4.12 9.92
N ASP A 83 10.14 2.99 10.62
CA ASP A 83 10.75 1.71 10.21
C ASP A 83 9.84 0.84 9.30
N GLY A 84 8.56 1.20 9.20
CA GLY A 84 7.54 0.52 8.42
C GLY A 84 6.73 -0.53 9.19
N THR A 85 6.78 -0.49 10.52
CA THR A 85 5.85 -1.19 11.40
C THR A 85 4.48 -0.47 11.36
N PRO A 86 3.37 -1.14 10.99
CA PRO A 86 2.04 -0.54 11.06
C PRO A 86 1.62 -0.24 12.51
N ASN A 87 0.81 0.79 12.73
CA ASN A 87 0.32 1.14 14.05
C ASN A 87 -0.72 0.10 14.52
N PRO A 88 -0.57 -0.51 15.71
CA PRO A 88 -1.42 -1.59 16.20
C PRO A 88 -2.81 -1.12 16.69
N GLY A 89 -3.05 0.19 16.71
CA GLY A 89 -4.25 0.83 17.22
C GLY A 89 -4.39 0.74 18.74
N VAL A 90 -5.47 1.30 19.26
CA VAL A 90 -5.82 1.25 20.69
C VAL A 90 -7.06 0.38 20.87
N ALA A 91 -6.92 -0.72 21.61
CA ALA A 91 -8.01 -1.64 21.86
C ALA A 91 -9.19 -0.96 22.58
N LEU A 92 -10.39 -1.16 22.05
CA LEU A 92 -11.64 -0.60 22.59
C LEU A 92 -11.97 -1.14 23.99
N GLN A 93 -12.42 -0.26 24.89
CA GLN A 93 -12.71 -0.62 26.28
C GLN A 93 -14.11 -0.19 26.70
N VAL A 94 -14.93 -1.14 27.16
CA VAL A 94 -16.31 -0.89 27.63
C VAL A 94 -16.28 0.07 28.83
N GLY A 95 -16.88 1.24 28.67
CA GLY A 95 -16.99 2.24 29.73
C GLY A 95 -15.75 3.11 29.97
N SER A 96 -14.74 3.05 29.09
CA SER A 96 -13.68 4.07 29.07
C SER A 96 -14.14 5.33 28.32
N SER A 97 -13.40 6.44 28.46
CA SER A 97 -13.58 7.58 27.57
C SER A 97 -13.22 7.20 26.14
N LYS A 98 -13.91 7.78 25.15
CA LYS A 98 -13.52 7.67 23.73
C LYS A 98 -12.06 8.09 23.53
N THR A 99 -11.67 9.24 24.09
CA THR A 99 -10.29 9.79 24.15
C THR A 99 -9.26 8.90 24.87
N SER A 100 -9.69 7.85 25.58
CA SER A 100 -8.81 7.08 26.48
C SER A 100 -7.74 6.31 25.71
N GLY A 101 -6.49 6.74 25.89
CA GLY A 101 -5.29 6.10 25.33
C GLY A 101 -4.77 6.72 24.03
N CYS A 102 -5.48 7.67 23.41
CA CYS A 102 -5.18 8.19 22.06
C CYS A 102 -5.38 9.72 21.92
N TYR A 103 -5.15 10.47 23.01
CA TYR A 103 -5.39 11.92 23.07
C TYR A 103 -4.18 12.61 23.72
N SER A 104 -3.02 12.58 23.05
CA SER A 104 -1.79 13.22 23.52
C SER A 104 -1.70 14.69 23.10
N SER A 105 -1.18 15.54 23.98
CA SER A 105 -1.06 17.00 23.74
C SER A 105 0.02 17.38 22.72
N ASP A 106 0.84 16.44 22.29
CA ASP A 106 1.96 16.59 21.35
C ASP A 106 1.74 15.83 20.03
N PHE A 107 0.49 15.51 19.69
CA PHE A 107 0.12 14.67 18.54
C PHE A 107 0.70 15.13 17.18
N LEU A 108 1.04 16.41 17.01
CA LEU A 108 1.70 16.88 15.78
C LEU A 108 3.12 16.32 15.59
N GLU A 109 3.74 15.72 16.61
CA GLU A 109 5.01 14.99 16.49
C GLU A 109 4.83 13.49 16.18
N THR A 110 3.61 12.95 16.37
CA THR A 110 3.28 11.54 16.19
C THR A 110 2.24 11.27 15.10
N SER A 111 1.93 12.26 14.24
CA SER A 111 0.90 12.15 13.20
C SER A 111 1.34 12.69 11.83
N ASN A 112 0.70 12.19 10.78
CA ASN A 112 0.94 12.60 9.39
C ASN A 112 -0.38 12.75 8.62
N THR A 113 -0.45 13.76 7.75
CA THR A 113 -1.53 13.89 6.75
C THR A 113 -1.13 13.12 5.50
N MET A 114 -1.78 11.98 5.25
CA MET A 114 -1.52 11.16 4.06
C MET A 114 -2.19 11.77 2.82
N HIS A 115 -1.41 12.18 1.82
CA HIS A 115 -1.91 12.89 0.64
C HIS A 115 -1.74 12.12 -0.67
N ARG A 116 -2.80 12.04 -1.48
CA ARG A 116 -2.73 11.63 -2.90
C ARG A 116 -3.68 12.47 -3.74
N HIS A 117 -3.20 12.91 -4.90
CA HIS A 117 -4.02 13.56 -5.93
C HIS A 117 -3.95 12.81 -7.26
N ALA A 118 -4.89 13.13 -8.14
CA ALA A 118 -4.78 12.89 -9.58
C ALA A 118 -5.40 14.06 -10.34
N CYS A 119 -4.97 14.25 -11.59
CA CYS A 119 -5.44 15.30 -12.49
C CYS A 119 -5.91 14.70 -13.81
N ALA A 120 -6.90 15.32 -14.43
CA ALA A 120 -7.46 14.93 -15.73
C ALA A 120 -7.85 16.17 -16.55
N THR A 121 -7.61 16.13 -17.87
CA THR A 121 -7.91 17.25 -18.77
C THR A 121 -9.39 17.24 -19.17
N GLY A 122 -10.07 18.38 -19.02
CA GLY A 122 -11.44 18.56 -19.50
C GLY A 122 -11.50 18.75 -21.03
N THR A 123 -12.70 18.60 -21.61
CA THR A 123 -12.94 18.83 -23.06
C THR A 123 -12.77 20.29 -23.50
N ASN A 124 -12.66 21.20 -22.54
CA ASN A 124 -12.31 22.62 -22.69
C ASN A 124 -10.79 22.88 -22.67
N GLY A 125 -9.97 21.87 -22.34
CA GLY A 125 -8.51 22.01 -22.19
C GLY A 125 -8.03 22.47 -20.80
N SER A 126 -8.93 22.76 -19.86
CA SER A 126 -8.56 23.00 -18.46
C SER A 126 -8.08 21.72 -17.80
N GLU A 127 -7.16 21.85 -16.84
CA GLU A 127 -6.80 20.78 -15.93
C GLU A 127 -7.76 20.76 -14.74
N TYR A 128 -8.16 19.56 -14.30
CA TYR A 128 -9.03 19.34 -13.14
C TYR A 128 -8.34 18.34 -12.23
N CYS A 129 -8.12 18.66 -10.96
CA CYS A 129 -7.50 17.75 -10.01
C CYS A 129 -8.40 17.47 -8.80
N GLY A 130 -8.32 16.25 -8.27
CA GLY A 130 -8.86 15.87 -6.97
C GLY A 130 -7.73 15.48 -6.04
N HIS A 131 -7.62 16.13 -4.89
CA HIS A 131 -6.59 15.93 -3.88
C HIS A 131 -7.24 15.38 -2.61
N PHE A 132 -6.92 14.16 -2.21
CA PHE A 132 -7.35 13.57 -0.95
C PHE A 132 -6.25 13.76 0.11
N TYR A 133 -6.67 14.18 1.30
CA TYR A 133 -5.86 14.27 2.51
C TYR A 133 -6.55 13.43 3.59
N SER A 134 -5.85 12.40 4.09
CA SER A 134 -6.39 11.42 5.05
C SER A 134 -5.62 11.47 6.37
N LEU A 135 -6.34 11.31 7.49
CA LEU A 135 -5.77 11.19 8.83
C LEU A 135 -6.13 9.83 9.43
N TYR A 136 -5.18 9.24 10.16
CA TYR A 136 -5.37 7.99 10.88
C TYR A 136 -5.66 8.28 12.35
N PHE A 137 -6.62 7.56 12.91
CA PHE A 137 -6.93 7.55 14.33
C PHE A 137 -6.78 6.12 14.86
N GLU A 138 -6.26 5.96 16.07
CA GLU A 138 -5.92 4.62 16.58
C GLU A 138 -7.15 3.74 16.87
N LYS A 139 -8.34 4.33 16.93
CA LYS A 139 -9.65 3.69 17.08
C LYS A 139 -10.80 4.65 16.81
N ASP A 140 -11.93 4.08 16.40
CA ASP A 140 -13.25 4.68 16.61
C ASP A 140 -13.94 3.97 17.80
N GLN A 141 -14.14 4.69 18.90
CA GLN A 141 -14.93 4.18 20.02
C GLN A 141 -16.30 4.87 20.09
N THR A 142 -17.38 4.07 20.05
CA THR A 142 -18.75 4.57 20.29
C THR A 142 -19.17 4.36 21.76
N ASN A 143 -20.19 5.09 22.20
CA ASN A 143 -20.78 4.90 23.53
C ASN A 143 -21.60 3.60 23.68
N ILE A 144 -21.73 2.79 22.61
CA ILE A 144 -22.48 1.53 22.59
C ILE A 144 -21.59 0.30 22.30
N TYR A 145 -20.26 0.45 22.31
CA TYR A 145 -19.31 -0.67 22.19
C TYR A 145 -19.66 -1.80 23.20
N PRO A 146 -19.74 -3.08 22.79
CA PRO A 146 -19.26 -3.68 21.54
C PRO A 146 -20.27 -3.77 20.37
N ILE A 147 -21.33 -2.94 20.35
CA ILE A 147 -22.31 -2.93 19.25
C ILE A 147 -21.81 -2.09 18.05
N ALA A 148 -21.01 -1.05 18.30
CA ALA A 148 -20.40 -0.23 17.25
C ALA A 148 -19.02 0.33 17.69
N GLY A 149 -18.17 0.66 16.71
CA GLY A 149 -16.78 1.11 16.89
C GLY A 149 -15.77 0.01 16.56
N HIS A 150 -14.57 0.42 16.14
CA HIS A 150 -13.46 -0.44 15.72
C HIS A 150 -12.10 0.07 16.22
N THR A 151 -11.13 -0.84 16.36
CA THR A 151 -9.70 -0.46 16.40
C THR A 151 -9.31 0.03 15.00
N HIS A 152 -8.44 1.04 14.91
CA HIS A 152 -8.12 1.79 13.69
C HIS A 152 -9.30 2.58 13.13
N ASP A 153 -9.02 3.78 12.61
CA ASP A 153 -9.93 4.53 11.76
C ASP A 153 -9.12 5.41 10.77
N TRP A 154 -9.72 5.73 9.63
CA TRP A 154 -9.11 6.48 8.52
C TRP A 154 -10.16 7.37 7.85
N GLU A 155 -10.28 8.62 8.29
CA GLU A 155 -11.16 9.61 7.65
C GLU A 155 -10.37 10.51 6.68
N TYR A 156 -11.07 11.15 5.73
CA TYR A 156 -10.44 11.91 4.64
C TYR A 156 -11.25 13.10 4.13
N THR A 157 -10.53 14.08 3.58
CA THR A 157 -11.10 15.28 2.99
C THR A 157 -10.57 15.47 1.58
N ALA A 158 -11.43 15.91 0.67
CA ALA A 158 -11.11 16.13 -0.73
C ALA A 158 -11.08 17.63 -1.07
N ILE A 159 -10.08 18.06 -1.83
CA ILE A 159 -9.99 19.40 -2.41
C ILE A 159 -10.00 19.25 -3.93
N TRP A 160 -10.90 19.98 -4.60
CA TRP A 160 -11.14 19.87 -6.04
C TRP A 160 -10.76 21.16 -6.75
N THR A 161 -9.69 21.10 -7.55
CA THR A 161 -9.14 22.26 -8.25
C THR A 161 -9.44 22.22 -9.75
N ARG A 162 -9.47 23.41 -10.36
CA ARG A 162 -9.41 23.60 -11.81
C ARG A 162 -8.32 24.62 -12.13
N ASP A 163 -7.42 24.27 -13.04
CA ASP A 163 -6.28 25.10 -13.45
C ASP A 163 -5.48 25.61 -12.21
N GLY A 164 -5.32 24.74 -11.20
CA GLY A 164 -4.66 25.01 -9.91
C GLY A 164 -5.51 25.71 -8.85
N VAL A 165 -6.70 26.24 -9.18
CA VAL A 165 -7.55 27.01 -8.25
C VAL A 165 -8.62 26.12 -7.61
N ILE A 166 -8.80 26.19 -6.29
CA ILE A 166 -9.88 25.47 -5.59
C ILE A 166 -11.25 25.90 -6.12
N THR A 167 -12.11 24.92 -6.42
CA THR A 167 -13.50 25.16 -6.83
C THR A 167 -14.52 24.53 -5.89
N HIS A 168 -14.17 23.43 -5.23
CA HIS A 168 -15.00 22.71 -4.26
C HIS A 168 -14.10 22.05 -3.21
N GLY A 169 -14.68 21.73 -2.06
CA GLY A 169 -14.08 20.87 -1.04
C GLY A 169 -15.11 19.90 -0.48
N SER A 170 -14.65 18.78 0.09
CA SER A 170 -15.51 17.73 0.62
C SER A 170 -14.96 17.12 1.90
N THR A 171 -15.85 16.73 2.82
CA THR A 171 -15.48 15.99 4.04
C THR A 171 -16.15 14.61 4.07
N SER A 172 -15.48 13.60 4.62
CA SER A 172 -16.00 12.24 4.68
C SER A 172 -16.91 12.00 5.88
N ALA A 173 -18.01 11.28 5.65
CA ALA A 173 -18.85 10.76 6.70
C ALA A 173 -19.24 9.32 6.36
N HIS A 174 -18.66 8.37 7.08
CA HIS A 174 -19.01 6.93 7.03
C HIS A 174 -18.96 6.32 5.61
N GLY A 175 -18.08 6.84 4.75
CA GLY A 175 -17.84 6.39 3.36
C GLY A 175 -18.26 7.39 2.28
N ASP A 176 -19.28 8.20 2.51
CA ASP A 176 -19.75 9.25 1.59
C ASP A 176 -18.87 10.52 1.71
N LEU A 177 -18.73 11.31 0.63
CA LEU A 177 -18.14 12.65 0.68
C LEU A 177 -19.19 13.77 0.54
N HIS A 178 -19.39 14.53 1.60
CA HIS A 178 -20.23 15.73 1.58
C HIS A 178 -19.47 16.88 0.92
N THR A 179 -19.91 17.32 -0.27
CA THR A 179 -19.19 18.28 -1.12
C THR A 179 -19.87 19.65 -1.17
N ARG A 180 -19.10 20.73 -1.07
CA ARG A 180 -19.55 22.13 -1.19
C ARG A 180 -18.70 22.92 -2.21
N PRO A 181 -19.25 23.92 -2.91
CA PRO A 181 -18.48 24.86 -3.73
C PRO A 181 -17.63 25.80 -2.84
N TYR A 182 -16.58 26.39 -3.43
CA TYR A 182 -15.59 27.21 -2.71
C TYR A 182 -16.19 28.39 -1.91
N ASP A 183 -17.29 28.99 -2.39
CA ASP A 183 -18.01 30.08 -1.74
C ASP A 183 -18.92 29.65 -0.57
N GLU A 184 -19.08 28.34 -0.35
CA GLU A 184 -19.77 27.75 0.82
C GLU A 184 -18.81 27.04 1.81
N LEU A 185 -17.49 27.12 1.58
CA LEU A 185 -16.48 26.54 2.47
C LEU A 185 -16.19 27.44 3.68
N PRO A 186 -16.04 26.86 4.89
CA PRO A 186 -15.36 27.55 5.97
C PRO A 186 -13.86 27.60 5.64
N LEU A 187 -13.26 28.80 5.65
CA LEU A 187 -11.88 29.02 5.23
C LEU A 187 -11.06 29.72 6.32
N GLU A 188 -9.82 29.29 6.50
CA GLU A 188 -8.80 29.96 7.29
C GLU A 188 -7.57 30.23 6.43
N ASN A 189 -7.24 31.49 6.20
CA ASN A 189 -6.17 31.93 5.29
C ASN A 189 -6.24 31.41 3.82
N GLY A 190 -7.36 30.78 3.43
CA GLY A 190 -7.55 30.13 2.12
C GLY A 190 -7.66 28.61 2.19
N HIS A 191 -7.24 28.01 3.31
CA HIS A 191 -7.33 26.57 3.59
C HIS A 191 -8.74 26.22 4.10
N MET A 192 -9.26 25.06 3.70
CA MET A 192 -10.57 24.59 4.16
C MET A 192 -10.51 24.12 5.62
N LYS A 193 -11.44 24.59 6.46
CA LYS A 193 -11.56 24.16 7.85
C LYS A 193 -12.39 22.87 7.97
N VAL A 194 -11.80 21.83 8.53
CA VAL A 194 -12.41 20.51 8.73
C VAL A 194 -12.35 20.15 10.22
N VAL A 195 -13.37 19.46 10.74
CA VAL A 195 -13.40 19.01 12.15
C VAL A 195 -13.73 17.53 12.22
N TYR A 196 -12.96 16.78 12.99
CA TYR A 196 -13.25 15.38 13.36
C TYR A 196 -14.09 15.34 14.63
N HIS A 197 -15.20 14.59 14.61
CA HIS A 197 -16.16 14.52 15.72
C HIS A 197 -16.93 13.19 15.72
N ALA A 198 -17.60 12.84 16.83
CA ALA A 198 -18.56 11.74 16.81
C ALA A 198 -19.91 12.17 16.21
N GLU A 199 -20.40 11.49 15.17
CA GLU A 199 -21.74 11.74 14.65
C GLU A 199 -22.80 11.07 15.55
N GLY A 200 -23.74 11.86 16.08
CA GLY A 200 -24.86 11.36 16.88
C GLY A 200 -24.50 10.59 18.16
N GLY A 201 -23.23 10.63 18.60
CA GLY A 201 -22.69 9.81 19.68
C GLY A 201 -22.33 8.36 19.30
N LEU A 202 -22.39 8.05 18.00
CA LEU A 202 -21.96 6.77 17.41
C LEU A 202 -20.49 6.86 16.99
N THR A 203 -20.21 6.43 15.76
CA THR A 203 -18.93 6.47 15.04
C THR A 203 -18.51 7.91 14.71
N HIS A 204 -17.26 8.12 14.31
CA HIS A 204 -16.72 9.44 13.98
C HIS A 204 -16.83 9.75 12.47
N ALA A 205 -16.65 11.02 12.14
CA ALA A 205 -16.71 11.56 10.78
C ALA A 205 -15.93 12.88 10.70
N PHE A 206 -15.61 13.33 9.48
CA PHE A 206 -15.22 14.71 9.21
C PHE A 206 -16.41 15.57 8.79
N ARG A 207 -16.60 16.70 9.47
CA ARG A 207 -17.52 17.78 9.08
C ARG A 207 -16.76 19.01 8.59
N PHE A 208 -17.43 19.85 7.81
CA PHE A 208 -17.02 21.25 7.64
C PHE A 208 -17.11 21.97 8.99
N ALA A 209 -16.15 22.83 9.31
CA ALA A 209 -16.21 23.65 10.52
C ALA A 209 -17.42 24.62 10.51
N ASP A 210 -17.96 24.88 11.69
CA ASP A 210 -19.10 25.75 11.92
C ASP A 210 -18.73 27.24 11.91
N ALA A 211 -19.73 28.09 11.73
CA ALA A 211 -19.54 29.53 11.54
C ALA A 211 -19.04 30.25 12.80
N GLY A 212 -17.72 30.44 12.90
CA GLY A 212 -17.05 31.05 14.05
C GLY A 212 -16.50 30.04 15.07
N GLU A 213 -16.38 28.77 14.68
CA GLU A 213 -15.82 27.70 15.49
C GLU A 213 -14.33 27.94 15.86
N VAL A 214 -14.01 27.65 17.11
CA VAL A 214 -12.69 27.80 17.74
C VAL A 214 -12.20 26.40 18.09
N ALA A 215 -10.92 26.12 17.84
CA ALA A 215 -10.39 24.77 17.95
C ALA A 215 -10.44 24.21 19.37
N GLU A 216 -10.92 22.97 19.53
CA GLU A 216 -10.93 22.22 20.81
C GLU A 216 -9.64 21.43 21.06
N ASN A 217 -8.85 21.13 20.01
CA ASN A 217 -7.63 20.34 20.16
C ASN A 217 -6.57 21.02 21.07
N PRO A 218 -5.60 20.27 21.65
CA PRO A 218 -4.63 20.79 22.61
C PRO A 218 -3.78 22.02 22.22
N TYR A 219 -3.67 22.36 20.94
CA TYR A 219 -2.97 23.58 20.48
C TYR A 219 -3.87 24.83 20.48
N GLY A 220 -5.19 24.68 20.44
CA GLY A 220 -6.15 25.79 20.41
C GLY A 220 -6.21 26.56 19.09
N GLU A 221 -5.63 26.00 18.03
CA GLU A 221 -5.66 26.52 16.65
C GLU A 221 -5.96 25.38 15.66
N PHE A 222 -6.42 25.71 14.45
CA PHE A 222 -6.63 24.72 13.40
C PHE A 222 -5.28 24.34 12.76
N VAL A 223 -4.97 23.05 12.68
CA VAL A 223 -3.63 22.54 12.36
C VAL A 223 -3.64 21.51 11.23
N THR A 224 -2.53 21.39 10.51
CA THR A 224 -2.33 20.35 9.50
C THR A 224 -1.14 19.47 9.93
N PRO A 225 -1.36 18.20 10.33
CA PRO A 225 -0.27 17.25 10.59
C PRO A 225 0.66 17.10 9.37
N THR A 226 1.95 16.86 9.61
CA THR A 226 3.01 16.85 8.57
C THR A 226 2.62 16.00 7.35
N ILE A 227 2.63 16.63 6.17
CA ILE A 227 2.04 16.03 4.96
C ILE A 227 3.01 15.03 4.32
N VAL A 228 2.52 13.81 4.10
CA VAL A 228 3.27 12.73 3.43
C VAL A 228 2.51 12.34 2.19
N SER A 229 3.08 12.65 1.02
CA SER A 229 2.46 12.28 -0.23
C SER A 229 2.76 10.82 -0.60
N TRP A 230 1.72 10.16 -1.09
CA TRP A 230 1.78 8.88 -1.82
C TRP A 230 2.90 8.78 -2.85
N TYR A 231 3.27 9.91 -3.45
CA TYR A 231 4.28 9.98 -4.50
C TYR A 231 5.72 10.00 -3.97
N GLU A 232 5.95 10.29 -2.68
CA GLU A 232 7.29 10.60 -2.15
C GLU A 232 7.63 10.01 -0.76
N MET A 233 6.67 9.38 -0.08
CA MET A 233 6.79 8.74 1.24
C MET A 233 8.16 8.08 1.55
N GLU A 234 8.86 8.55 2.58
CA GLU A 234 10.15 8.00 3.05
C GLU A 234 10.19 7.89 4.59
N GLY A 235 11.03 6.98 5.08
CA GLY A 235 11.37 6.80 6.48
C GLY A 235 12.71 6.06 6.66
N ASP A 236 13.15 5.89 7.90
CA ASP A 236 14.49 5.38 8.22
C ASP A 236 14.67 3.87 7.96
N GLY A 237 13.57 3.12 7.87
CA GLY A 237 13.57 1.66 7.80
C GLY A 237 14.02 1.06 6.47
N ALA A 238 14.50 -0.19 6.52
CA ALA A 238 14.69 -0.99 5.31
C ALA A 238 13.36 -1.13 4.54
N GLY A 239 13.35 -0.69 3.28
CA GLY A 239 12.13 -0.64 2.46
C GLY A 239 11.18 0.53 2.76
N MET A 240 11.57 1.54 3.55
CA MET A 240 10.80 2.78 3.72
C MET A 240 11.17 3.85 2.69
N LYS A 241 11.07 3.52 1.40
CA LYS A 241 11.25 4.46 0.29
C LYS A 241 10.17 4.26 -0.77
N ASN A 242 9.32 5.26 -0.98
CA ASN A 242 8.24 5.35 -1.96
C ASN A 242 7.48 4.03 -2.20
N GLY A 243 7.75 3.32 -3.30
CA GLY A 243 7.01 2.11 -3.70
C GLY A 243 6.96 1.05 -2.59
N PRO A 244 8.10 0.50 -2.15
CA PRO A 244 8.19 -0.33 -0.96
C PRO A 244 7.52 0.21 0.32
N ALA A 245 7.52 1.53 0.56
CA ALA A 245 6.84 2.12 1.72
C ALA A 245 5.31 2.05 1.57
N ARG A 246 4.80 2.41 0.39
CA ARG A 246 3.38 2.24 0.01
C ARG A 246 2.96 0.78 0.17
N SER A 247 3.73 -0.18 -0.32
CA SER A 247 3.38 -1.60 -0.21
C SER A 247 3.30 -2.11 1.23
N LYS A 248 4.04 -1.54 2.19
CA LYS A 248 3.85 -1.85 3.62
C LYS A 248 2.54 -1.27 4.16
N LEU A 249 2.21 -0.03 3.78
CA LEU A 249 0.97 0.65 4.19
C LEU A 249 -0.29 0.01 3.56
N GLU A 250 -0.21 -0.42 2.30
CA GLU A 250 -1.27 -1.12 1.57
C GLU A 250 -1.44 -2.59 1.99
N GLY A 251 -0.40 -3.18 2.60
CA GLY A 251 -0.36 -4.57 3.03
C GLY A 251 -0.84 -4.82 4.46
N PHE A 252 -1.20 -3.77 5.21
CA PHE A 252 -1.74 -3.90 6.57
C PHE A 252 -3.27 -3.85 6.59
N ASP A 253 -3.86 -4.78 7.34
CA ASP A 253 -5.30 -4.86 7.55
C ASP A 253 -5.71 -3.94 8.73
N TYR A 254 -6.14 -2.71 8.38
CA TYR A 254 -6.74 -1.76 9.32
C TYR A 254 -8.20 -2.13 9.69
N GLY A 255 -8.71 -3.29 9.29
CA GLY A 255 -10.01 -3.84 9.67
C GLY A 255 -11.19 -3.06 9.07
N SER A 256 -11.64 -2.03 9.79
CA SER A 256 -12.75 -1.17 9.37
C SER A 256 -12.32 0.24 8.95
N GLY A 257 -11.13 0.70 9.34
CA GLY A 257 -10.56 1.96 8.86
C GLY A 257 -10.03 1.80 7.43
N VAL A 258 -10.64 2.46 6.46
CA VAL A 258 -10.29 2.30 5.03
C VAL A 258 -9.57 3.55 4.50
N LEU A 259 -8.24 3.50 4.37
CA LEU A 259 -7.45 4.56 3.72
C LEU A 259 -7.77 4.62 2.21
N PRO A 260 -8.47 5.65 1.69
CA PRO A 260 -8.96 5.64 0.31
C PRO A 260 -7.89 6.02 -0.72
N ILE A 261 -6.75 6.56 -0.28
CA ILE A 261 -5.64 6.90 -1.19
C ILE A 261 -4.85 5.68 -1.68
N THR A 262 -5.14 4.46 -1.20
CA THR A 262 -4.45 3.27 -1.67
C THR A 262 -4.89 2.85 -3.06
N THR A 263 -4.05 2.07 -3.72
CA THR A 263 -4.36 1.40 -4.99
C THR A 263 -5.41 0.31 -4.75
N ASN A 264 -5.25 -0.45 -3.67
CA ASN A 264 -6.13 -1.58 -3.32
C ASN A 264 -7.55 -1.16 -2.93
N ASN A 265 -7.71 -0.02 -2.24
CA ASN A 265 -9.02 0.53 -1.88
C ASN A 265 -9.63 1.40 -2.99
N GLY A 266 -9.01 1.44 -4.17
CA GLY A 266 -9.64 1.99 -5.37
C GLY A 266 -9.70 3.51 -5.44
N PHE A 267 -8.63 4.23 -5.08
CA PHE A 267 -8.52 5.71 -5.17
C PHE A 267 -9.23 6.36 -6.37
N PHE A 268 -9.09 5.80 -7.58
CA PHE A 268 -9.74 6.33 -8.79
C PHE A 268 -11.24 6.07 -8.88
N ALA A 269 -11.76 5.03 -8.23
CA ALA A 269 -13.20 4.85 -8.05
C ALA A 269 -13.73 5.92 -7.10
N SER A 270 -13.12 6.08 -5.91
CA SER A 270 -13.51 7.09 -4.92
C SER A 270 -13.47 8.52 -5.49
N LEU A 271 -12.47 8.85 -6.30
CA LEU A 271 -12.41 10.12 -7.04
C LEU A 271 -13.58 10.29 -8.03
N ASN A 272 -13.91 9.27 -8.81
CA ASN A 272 -14.96 9.37 -9.84
C ASN A 272 -16.38 9.33 -9.30
N GLU A 273 -16.59 8.69 -8.16
CA GLU A 273 -17.86 8.61 -7.43
C GLU A 273 -18.20 9.96 -6.77
N ASN A 274 -17.20 10.65 -6.21
CA ASN A 274 -17.41 11.82 -5.36
C ASN A 274 -17.02 13.18 -5.99
N LYS A 275 -16.51 13.20 -7.22
CA LYS A 275 -16.11 14.44 -7.91
C LYS A 275 -17.28 15.41 -8.14
N PRO A 276 -17.05 16.74 -8.13
CA PRO A 276 -18.08 17.72 -8.43
C PRO A 276 -18.65 17.59 -9.84
N SER A 277 -19.91 17.99 -10.01
CA SER A 277 -20.60 17.90 -11.31
C SER A 277 -19.85 18.67 -12.41
N GLY A 278 -19.64 18.01 -13.55
CA GLY A 278 -18.88 18.55 -14.68
C GLY A 278 -17.36 18.34 -14.62
N TYR A 279 -16.83 17.64 -13.61
CA TYR A 279 -15.44 17.17 -13.64
C TYR A 279 -15.24 16.00 -14.63
N PRO A 280 -14.10 15.95 -15.36
CA PRO A 280 -13.74 14.82 -16.22
C PRO A 280 -13.58 13.53 -15.42
N THR A 281 -13.50 12.39 -16.11
CA THR A 281 -13.17 11.11 -15.46
C THR A 281 -11.70 11.11 -15.09
N PHE A 282 -11.39 10.69 -13.86
CA PHE A 282 -10.03 10.47 -13.40
C PHE A 282 -9.61 9.04 -13.70
N ASP A 283 -8.40 8.84 -14.20
CA ASP A 283 -7.76 7.52 -14.34
C ASP A 283 -6.30 7.62 -13.89
N ASP A 284 -5.57 6.49 -13.89
CA ASP A 284 -4.17 6.42 -13.44
C ASP A 284 -3.17 7.06 -14.43
N GLY A 285 -3.65 7.89 -15.37
CA GLY A 285 -2.88 8.47 -16.48
C GLY A 285 -2.39 7.41 -17.45
N SER A 286 -2.88 6.17 -17.33
CA SER A 286 -2.33 5.00 -17.98
C SER A 286 -3.23 4.58 -19.14
N ASP A 287 -2.82 4.94 -20.36
CA ASP A 287 -3.40 4.40 -21.61
C ASP A 287 -3.05 2.91 -21.67
N CYS A 288 -3.88 2.12 -21.00
CA CYS A 288 -3.62 0.74 -20.69
C CYS A 288 -4.87 -0.11 -20.80
N TYR A 289 -4.67 -1.37 -21.16
CA TYR A 289 -5.73 -2.36 -21.24
C TYR A 289 -5.21 -3.75 -20.89
N LEU A 290 -6.10 -4.62 -20.42
CA LEU A 290 -5.80 -6.02 -20.14
C LEU A 290 -6.00 -6.87 -21.41
N THR A 291 -5.07 -7.78 -21.68
CA THR A 291 -5.31 -8.84 -22.69
C THR A 291 -6.37 -9.81 -22.19
N GLY A 292 -6.92 -10.66 -23.07
CA GLY A 292 -7.56 -11.89 -22.59
C GLY A 292 -6.55 -12.80 -21.87
N TRP A 293 -7.03 -13.75 -21.08
CA TRP A 293 -6.24 -14.83 -20.48
C TRP A 293 -5.59 -15.74 -21.54
N PHE A 294 -4.51 -16.42 -21.15
CA PHE A 294 -3.71 -17.27 -22.03
C PHE A 294 -2.91 -18.35 -21.24
N SER A 295 -2.87 -19.57 -21.78
CA SER A 295 -2.16 -20.75 -21.28
C SER A 295 -1.86 -21.71 -22.44
N GLU A 296 -1.16 -22.82 -22.20
CA GLU A 296 -0.92 -23.88 -23.19
C GLU A 296 -2.21 -24.58 -23.67
N GLU A 297 -3.23 -24.68 -22.81
CA GLU A 297 -4.53 -25.28 -23.16
C GLU A 297 -5.27 -24.51 -24.26
N GLY A 298 -4.94 -23.23 -24.44
CA GLY A 298 -5.61 -22.32 -25.37
C GLY A 298 -4.65 -21.63 -26.34
N THR A 299 -4.71 -20.31 -26.38
CA THR A 299 -3.72 -19.53 -27.13
C THR A 299 -2.48 -19.33 -26.25
N ALA A 300 -1.40 -20.09 -26.43
CA ALA A 300 -0.18 -20.01 -25.60
C ALA A 300 0.68 -18.72 -25.77
N LYS A 301 0.03 -17.57 -26.03
CA LYS A 301 0.64 -16.26 -26.29
C LYS A 301 -0.37 -15.12 -26.20
N LYS A 302 0.05 -13.98 -25.66
CA LYS A 302 -0.53 -12.65 -25.96
C LYS A 302 0.56 -11.63 -26.31
N THR A 303 0.17 -10.54 -26.97
CA THR A 303 1.03 -9.38 -27.25
C THR A 303 0.25 -8.10 -27.19
N CYS A 304 0.91 -7.03 -26.81
CA CYS A 304 0.37 -5.68 -26.82
C CYS A 304 0.13 -5.14 -28.25
N GLN A 305 -0.74 -4.14 -28.34
CA GLN A 305 -0.95 -3.30 -29.51
C GLN A 305 0.32 -2.50 -29.87
N SER A 306 0.29 -1.75 -30.97
CA SER A 306 1.41 -0.88 -31.33
C SER A 306 1.60 0.22 -30.29
N GLY A 307 2.86 0.59 -30.00
CA GLY A 307 3.18 1.64 -29.02
C GLY A 307 2.94 1.26 -27.55
N HIS A 308 2.51 0.02 -27.26
CA HIS A 308 2.24 -0.46 -25.91
C HIS A 308 3.26 -1.52 -25.46
N VAL A 309 3.69 -1.44 -24.21
CA VAL A 309 4.57 -2.40 -23.51
C VAL A 309 3.78 -3.14 -22.43
N VAL A 310 4.29 -4.28 -21.95
CA VAL A 310 3.73 -4.95 -20.76
C VAL A 310 4.23 -4.23 -19.52
N SER A 311 3.30 -3.83 -18.65
CA SER A 311 3.58 -3.26 -17.33
C SER A 311 3.31 -4.23 -16.20
N ARG A 312 2.29 -5.10 -16.31
CA ARG A 312 1.96 -6.15 -15.32
C ARG A 312 1.66 -7.49 -15.98
N VAL A 313 1.91 -8.56 -15.22
CA VAL A 313 1.51 -9.93 -15.50
C VAL A 313 0.63 -10.41 -14.35
N GLU A 314 -0.56 -10.87 -14.67
CA GLU A 314 -1.47 -11.55 -13.73
C GLU A 314 -1.37 -13.07 -13.89
N CYS A 315 -1.59 -13.77 -12.78
CA CYS A 315 -1.65 -15.22 -12.62
C CYS A 315 -3.06 -15.67 -12.19
N SER A 316 -3.53 -16.78 -12.74
CA SER A 316 -4.71 -17.50 -12.26
C SER A 316 -4.63 -18.99 -12.62
N GLY A 317 -5.51 -19.81 -12.05
CA GLY A 317 -5.26 -21.25 -11.98
C GLY A 317 -4.18 -21.57 -10.93
N SER A 318 -3.79 -22.84 -10.82
CA SER A 318 -2.63 -23.22 -10.00
C SER A 318 -1.34 -23.04 -10.81
N ARG A 319 -0.21 -22.79 -10.13
CA ARG A 319 1.12 -22.63 -10.76
C ARG A 319 1.18 -21.48 -11.78
N CYS A 320 0.38 -20.43 -11.56
CA CYS A 320 0.19 -19.34 -12.50
C CYS A 320 -0.19 -19.81 -13.93
N ASP A 321 -0.79 -20.99 -14.12
CA ASP A 321 -1.11 -21.60 -15.43
C ASP A 321 -1.75 -20.61 -16.43
N ASN A 322 -2.85 -19.97 -16.03
CA ASN A 322 -3.53 -18.97 -16.84
C ASN A 322 -2.91 -17.59 -16.58
N LYS A 323 -2.16 -17.06 -17.54
CA LYS A 323 -1.50 -15.75 -17.46
C LYS A 323 -2.29 -14.66 -18.22
N ARG A 324 -2.21 -13.40 -17.78
CA ARG A 324 -2.82 -12.21 -18.44
C ARG A 324 -1.89 -11.00 -18.34
N LEU A 325 -1.95 -10.07 -19.29
CA LEU A 325 -1.01 -8.95 -19.39
C LEU A 325 -1.74 -7.59 -19.28
N LYS A 326 -1.31 -6.68 -18.38
CA LYS A 326 -1.61 -5.24 -18.51
C LYS A 326 -0.62 -4.67 -19.52
N CYS A 327 -1.16 -4.29 -20.68
CA CYS A 327 -0.43 -3.57 -21.72
C CYS A 327 -0.66 -2.07 -21.52
N CYS A 328 0.38 -1.25 -21.66
CA CYS A 328 0.37 0.19 -21.42
C CYS A 328 1.17 0.95 -22.47
N HIS A 329 0.64 2.06 -22.98
CA HIS A 329 1.45 3.09 -23.60
C HIS A 329 2.17 3.90 -22.51
N ILE A 330 3.44 4.25 -22.76
CA ILE A 330 4.24 5.11 -21.89
C ILE A 330 4.65 6.35 -22.70
N PRO A 331 4.20 7.56 -22.32
CA PRO A 331 4.46 8.78 -23.09
C PRO A 331 5.95 9.00 -23.39
N GLY A 332 6.28 9.12 -24.68
CA GLY A 332 7.66 9.31 -25.17
C GLY A 332 8.51 8.04 -25.27
N LEU A 333 8.02 6.86 -24.83
CA LEU A 333 8.71 5.58 -25.03
C LEU A 333 8.43 5.03 -26.45
N ALA A 334 9.13 5.54 -27.47
CA ALA A 334 8.89 5.11 -28.84
C ALA A 334 9.49 3.71 -29.13
N LEU A 335 8.61 2.75 -29.40
CA LEU A 335 8.96 1.39 -29.81
C LEU A 335 9.28 1.32 -31.31
N SER A 336 10.25 0.47 -31.67
CA SER A 336 10.68 0.30 -33.07
C SER A 336 11.26 -1.10 -33.38
N GLY A 337 11.34 -1.39 -34.68
CA GLY A 337 11.91 -2.62 -35.21
C GLY A 337 10.96 -3.82 -35.19
N SER A 338 11.48 -5.00 -35.54
CA SER A 338 10.69 -6.23 -35.60
C SER A 338 10.60 -6.91 -34.23
N ARG A 339 9.41 -7.40 -33.87
CA ARG A 339 9.18 -8.26 -32.68
C ARG A 339 10.14 -9.44 -32.68
N THR A 340 10.96 -9.52 -31.64
CA THR A 340 11.87 -10.63 -31.33
C THR A 340 11.31 -11.45 -30.17
N ASN A 341 11.87 -12.63 -29.90
CA ASN A 341 11.56 -13.39 -28.68
C ASN A 341 12.84 -13.60 -27.87
N SER A 342 12.72 -13.73 -26.55
CA SER A 342 13.78 -14.29 -25.70
C SER A 342 13.97 -15.79 -26.00
N LEU A 343 14.94 -16.41 -25.31
CA LEU A 343 14.89 -17.86 -25.08
C LEU A 343 13.63 -18.22 -24.28
N PHE A 344 13.29 -19.50 -24.21
CA PHE A 344 12.39 -19.99 -23.17
C PHE A 344 13.14 -20.00 -21.83
N ILE A 345 12.42 -19.72 -20.74
CA ILE A 345 12.90 -19.81 -19.36
C ILE A 345 11.89 -20.58 -18.50
N SER A 346 12.40 -21.34 -17.54
CA SER A 346 11.69 -22.21 -16.60
C SER A 346 12.68 -22.61 -15.49
N GLU A 347 12.22 -23.19 -14.38
CA GLU A 347 13.12 -23.60 -13.29
C GLU A 347 14.18 -24.65 -13.72
N GLU A 348 13.94 -25.37 -14.82
CA GLU A 348 14.86 -26.37 -15.40
C GLU A 348 16.13 -25.76 -16.05
N GLN A 349 16.24 -24.43 -16.09
CA GLN A 349 17.32 -23.60 -16.65
C GLN A 349 17.29 -23.36 -18.18
N PRO A 350 17.52 -22.12 -18.65
CA PRO A 350 17.77 -20.91 -17.85
C PRO A 350 16.51 -20.44 -17.12
N ASP A 351 16.67 -20.03 -15.86
CA ASP A 351 15.59 -19.60 -14.96
C ASP A 351 15.19 -18.12 -15.14
N TRP A 352 16.08 -17.28 -15.67
CA TRP A 352 15.79 -15.86 -15.93
C TRP A 352 16.26 -15.36 -17.30
N TRP A 353 15.61 -14.32 -17.80
CA TRP A 353 16.03 -13.58 -18.99
C TRP A 353 15.65 -12.10 -18.90
N TYR A 354 16.59 -11.19 -19.17
CA TYR A 354 16.28 -9.76 -19.30
C TYR A 354 17.08 -9.02 -20.39
N ALA A 355 16.45 -8.00 -20.96
CA ALA A 355 17.04 -7.14 -21.97
C ALA A 355 18.01 -6.14 -21.34
N HIS A 356 19.31 -6.45 -21.43
CA HIS A 356 20.38 -5.54 -21.00
C HIS A 356 20.29 -4.21 -21.76
N ASN A 357 20.15 -4.27 -23.09
CA ASN A 357 20.15 -3.11 -23.98
C ASN A 357 18.74 -2.81 -24.53
N GLY A 358 18.20 -1.63 -24.22
CA GLY A 358 17.22 -0.92 -25.05
C GLY A 358 16.06 -1.71 -25.66
N LYS A 359 15.41 -2.61 -24.90
CA LYS A 359 14.18 -3.29 -25.32
C LYS A 359 13.15 -3.29 -24.19
N ALA A 360 11.89 -3.34 -24.58
CA ALA A 360 10.75 -3.56 -23.69
C ALA A 360 10.04 -4.86 -24.06
N VAL A 361 9.43 -5.50 -23.06
CA VAL A 361 8.52 -6.63 -23.26
C VAL A 361 7.20 -6.07 -23.82
N VAL A 362 6.75 -6.61 -24.95
CA VAL A 362 5.49 -6.27 -25.64
C VAL A 362 4.56 -7.49 -25.75
N GLY A 363 4.83 -8.53 -24.96
CA GLY A 363 4.01 -9.73 -24.88
C GLY A 363 4.75 -10.90 -24.26
N MET A 364 4.03 -11.99 -24.06
CA MET A 364 4.55 -13.22 -23.45
C MET A 364 3.95 -14.43 -24.19
N LYS A 365 4.72 -15.50 -24.24
CA LYS A 365 4.35 -16.86 -24.65
C LYS A 365 4.59 -17.81 -23.49
N CYS A 366 3.97 -18.98 -23.56
CA CYS A 366 4.43 -20.15 -22.84
C CYS A 366 4.27 -21.43 -23.68
N ARG A 367 4.64 -22.55 -23.08
CA ARG A 367 4.38 -23.94 -23.47
C ARG A 367 4.67 -24.80 -22.20
N GLY A 368 4.62 -26.11 -22.34
CA GLY A 368 4.80 -27.03 -21.20
C GLY A 368 3.54 -27.08 -20.34
N ASP A 369 3.56 -27.91 -19.30
CA ASP A 369 2.39 -28.12 -18.44
C ASP A 369 2.33 -26.97 -17.42
N TYR A 370 1.16 -26.36 -17.21
CA TYR A 370 0.95 -25.16 -16.39
C TYR A 370 1.66 -23.90 -16.91
N CYS A 371 1.87 -23.79 -18.22
CA CYS A 371 2.44 -22.60 -18.87
C CYS A 371 3.80 -22.20 -18.24
N ASP A 372 4.58 -23.20 -17.84
CA ASP A 372 5.82 -23.13 -17.05
C ASP A 372 7.01 -22.57 -17.85
N ASP A 373 7.12 -23.01 -19.10
CA ASP A 373 8.22 -22.69 -20.00
C ASP A 373 7.84 -21.40 -20.77
N ILE A 374 8.21 -20.23 -20.23
CA ILE A 374 7.79 -18.90 -20.73
C ILE A 374 8.81 -18.27 -21.69
N SER A 375 8.34 -17.46 -22.66
CA SER A 375 9.19 -16.71 -23.57
C SER A 375 8.63 -15.31 -23.86
N LEU A 376 9.46 -14.29 -23.64
CA LEU A 376 9.09 -12.88 -23.74
C LEU A 376 9.16 -12.40 -25.20
N VAL A 377 8.16 -11.62 -25.63
CA VAL A 377 8.13 -10.96 -26.93
C VAL A 377 8.64 -9.53 -26.75
N LEU A 378 9.58 -9.10 -27.59
CA LEU A 378 10.43 -7.93 -27.35
C LEU A 378 10.51 -7.01 -28.57
N GLU A 379 10.31 -5.71 -28.38
CA GLU A 379 10.60 -4.64 -29.36
C GLU A 379 11.74 -3.75 -28.86
N SER A 380 12.41 -3.04 -29.77
CA SER A 380 13.46 -2.10 -29.40
C SER A 380 12.85 -0.79 -28.91
N VAL A 381 13.39 -0.26 -27.81
CA VAL A 381 13.10 1.09 -27.33
C VAL A 381 14.05 2.06 -28.03
N SER A 382 13.50 3.11 -28.63
CA SER A 382 14.26 4.13 -29.36
C SER A 382 13.89 5.53 -28.88
N GLY A 383 14.88 6.27 -28.36
CA GLY A 383 14.70 7.60 -27.79
C GLY A 383 15.77 7.88 -26.72
N PRO A 384 15.76 9.06 -26.09
CA PRO A 384 16.62 9.34 -24.94
C PRO A 384 16.32 8.41 -23.75
N GLY A 385 15.07 7.92 -23.64
CA GLY A 385 14.56 7.22 -22.47
C GLY A 385 14.96 5.75 -22.27
N ALA A 386 15.94 5.22 -22.99
CA ALA A 386 16.28 3.79 -22.93
C ALA A 386 17.23 3.47 -21.76
N SER A 387 16.70 3.28 -20.54
CA SER A 387 17.54 3.00 -19.38
C SER A 387 18.40 1.73 -19.55
N VAL A 388 19.69 1.84 -19.21
CA VAL A 388 20.60 0.69 -19.08
C VAL A 388 20.34 -0.09 -17.80
N ASN A 389 20.01 0.60 -16.71
CA ASN A 389 19.79 0.02 -15.39
C ASN A 389 18.32 -0.36 -15.18
N GLY A 390 18.11 -1.38 -14.34
CA GLY A 390 16.82 -1.90 -13.91
C GLY A 390 16.98 -2.79 -12.68
N TRP A 391 15.88 -3.18 -12.07
CA TRP A 391 15.81 -3.97 -10.84
C TRP A 391 14.78 -5.09 -10.97
N TRP A 392 14.83 -6.06 -10.06
CA TRP A 392 13.83 -7.12 -9.97
C TRP A 392 12.72 -6.74 -8.98
N THR A 393 11.49 -7.12 -9.30
CA THR A 393 10.38 -7.15 -8.33
C THR A 393 10.62 -8.22 -7.27
N SER A 394 9.80 -8.24 -6.21
CA SER A 394 9.56 -9.46 -5.43
C SER A 394 9.03 -10.59 -6.33
N SER A 395 9.08 -11.82 -5.83
CA SER A 395 8.34 -12.95 -6.40
C SER A 395 6.82 -12.76 -6.25
N PHE A 396 6.05 -13.30 -7.19
CA PHE A 396 4.59 -13.39 -7.14
C PHE A 396 4.09 -14.64 -7.87
N SER A 397 2.89 -15.09 -7.51
CA SER A 397 2.25 -16.33 -7.96
C SER A 397 0.73 -16.11 -8.17
N GLU A 398 -0.06 -17.20 -8.25
CA GLU A 398 -1.53 -17.08 -8.11
C GLU A 398 -2.00 -16.59 -6.73
N GLU A 399 -1.15 -16.63 -5.68
CA GLU A 399 -1.51 -16.19 -4.32
C GLU A 399 -1.55 -14.65 -4.25
N GLU A 400 -0.49 -13.98 -4.73
CA GLU A 400 -0.44 -12.51 -4.91
C GLU A 400 -1.24 -12.03 -6.13
N ARG A 401 -1.59 -12.95 -7.05
CA ARG A 401 -2.34 -12.76 -8.31
C ARG A 401 -1.69 -11.92 -9.39
N GLU A 402 -0.86 -10.93 -9.07
CA GLU A 402 -0.15 -10.15 -10.08
C GLU A 402 1.19 -9.58 -9.61
N GLY A 403 2.04 -9.27 -10.58
CA GLY A 403 3.28 -8.52 -10.39
C GLY A 403 3.57 -7.63 -11.59
N GLY A 404 4.37 -6.59 -11.37
CA GLY A 404 4.71 -5.66 -12.43
C GLY A 404 5.45 -4.42 -12.00
N CYS A 405 5.63 -3.53 -12.96
CA CYS A 405 6.24 -2.23 -12.81
C CYS A 405 5.15 -1.13 -12.70
N ASP A 406 5.56 0.10 -12.43
CA ASP A 406 4.70 1.26 -12.23
C ASP A 406 4.72 2.20 -13.47
N PRO A 407 3.82 2.04 -14.45
CA PRO A 407 3.85 2.77 -15.73
C PRO A 407 3.28 4.19 -15.64
N ARG A 408 2.99 4.69 -14.42
CA ARG A 408 2.29 5.96 -14.21
C ARG A 408 3.18 7.15 -14.59
N PRO A 409 2.60 8.26 -15.12
CA PRO A 409 3.34 9.46 -15.48
C PRO A 409 4.28 9.94 -14.36
N GLY A 410 5.56 10.13 -14.71
CA GLY A 410 6.62 10.55 -13.79
C GLY A 410 7.39 9.41 -13.11
N ILE A 411 6.91 8.17 -13.24
CA ILE A 411 7.62 6.94 -12.82
C ILE A 411 7.98 6.11 -14.07
N ASP A 412 7.08 6.07 -15.05
CA ASP A 412 7.30 5.67 -16.46
C ASP A 412 8.00 4.30 -16.64
N GLU A 413 7.66 3.30 -15.82
CA GLU A 413 8.33 2.00 -15.84
C GLU A 413 7.72 0.98 -16.80
N TYR A 414 8.58 0.12 -17.34
CA TYR A 414 8.20 -1.01 -18.20
C TYR A 414 8.97 -2.29 -17.85
N ILE A 415 8.36 -3.44 -18.16
CA ILE A 415 9.02 -4.74 -18.03
C ILE A 415 10.05 -4.89 -19.16
N ALA A 416 11.28 -5.24 -18.79
CA ALA A 416 12.39 -5.57 -19.71
C ALA A 416 12.88 -7.03 -19.57
N GLY A 417 12.35 -7.81 -18.63
CA GLY A 417 12.72 -9.21 -18.40
C GLY A 417 11.81 -9.92 -17.38
N ALA A 418 12.05 -11.22 -17.20
CA ALA A 418 11.32 -12.06 -16.25
C ALA A 418 12.22 -13.20 -15.72
N ALA A 419 11.82 -13.79 -14.60
CA ALA A 419 12.40 -15.02 -14.04
C ALA A 419 11.29 -15.97 -13.60
N CYS A 420 11.58 -17.27 -13.68
CA CYS A 420 10.79 -18.40 -13.21
C CYS A 420 11.53 -19.08 -12.06
N THR A 421 10.85 -19.28 -10.93
CA THR A 421 11.39 -20.00 -9.77
C THR A 421 10.32 -20.89 -9.14
N GLY A 422 10.73 -21.79 -8.24
CA GLY A 422 9.87 -22.80 -7.64
C GLY A 422 9.54 -23.93 -8.62
N SER A 423 8.33 -24.51 -8.57
CA SER A 423 7.96 -25.67 -9.41
C SER A 423 6.85 -25.34 -10.40
N TYR A 424 7.05 -25.70 -11.67
CA TYR A 424 6.24 -25.30 -12.82
C TYR A 424 6.15 -23.78 -12.97
N CYS A 425 7.27 -23.06 -12.78
CA CYS A 425 7.33 -21.60 -12.73
C CYS A 425 6.22 -20.95 -11.85
N ASP A 426 5.95 -21.50 -10.65
CA ASP A 426 4.93 -20.96 -9.75
C ASP A 426 5.27 -19.57 -9.19
N ASN A 427 6.55 -19.25 -9.05
CA ASN A 427 7.04 -17.96 -8.58
C ASN A 427 7.70 -17.18 -9.71
N LEU A 428 6.97 -16.20 -10.26
CA LEU A 428 7.46 -15.24 -11.24
C LEU A 428 8.17 -14.06 -10.56
N MET A 429 9.21 -13.53 -11.20
CA MET A 429 9.76 -12.20 -10.91
C MET A 429 9.87 -11.41 -12.21
N LEU A 430 9.79 -10.08 -12.16
CA LEU A 430 9.88 -9.21 -13.33
C LEU A 430 11.04 -8.23 -13.21
N TYR A 431 11.73 -7.98 -14.32
CA TYR A 431 12.83 -7.03 -14.38
C TYR A 431 12.32 -5.69 -14.93
N CYS A 432 12.19 -4.70 -14.06
CA CYS A 432 11.65 -3.38 -14.38
C CYS A 432 12.74 -2.38 -14.77
N LYS A 433 12.38 -1.43 -15.64
CA LYS A 433 13.20 -0.30 -16.04
C LYS A 433 12.34 0.97 -16.11
N HIS A 434 12.83 2.07 -15.53
CA HIS A 434 12.31 3.41 -15.83
C HIS A 434 12.61 3.81 -17.28
N LYS A 435 11.76 4.66 -17.84
CA LYS A 435 12.14 5.57 -18.93
C LYS A 435 13.09 6.66 -18.39
N GLN A 436 14.12 7.02 -19.16
CA GLN A 436 14.96 8.23 -18.94
C GLN A 436 14.41 9.48 -19.66
#